data_AF-A0A453MWS8-F1
#
_entry.id   AF-A0A453MWS8-F1
#
_cell.length_a   1.000
_cell.length_b   1.000
_cell.length_c   1.000
_cell.angle_alpha   90.00
_cell.angle_beta   90.00
_cell.angle_gamma   90.00
#
_symmetry.space_group_name_H-M   'P 1'
#
loop_
_entity.id
_entity.type
_entity.pdbx_description
1 polymer ?
#
loop_
_entity_poly.entity_id
_entity_poly.type
_entity_poly.pdbx_seq_one_letter_code
_entity_poly.pdbx_strand_id
1 'polypeptide(L)'
;MSTLGRGVLIIWLFVVLIIQSSYTASLTSILTVQQLDTSIKGIDDLKNSDAPVGFQVGSFAQDYMVNELNISRSRLRALGSPKEYAKALELGPKKGGVMAIVDERPYVELFLSTYCKIAVAGSDFTSRGWGFVSTFKLSYLT
;
A
#
# COMPACT_ATOMS: atom_id res chain seq x y z
N MET A 1 10.84 -24.29 53.15
CA MET A 1 10.75 -24.36 51.68
C MET A 1 12.17 -24.27 51.11
N SER A 2 12.62 -25.32 50.41
CA SER A 2 14.01 -25.44 49.94
C SER A 2 14.36 -24.34 48.93
N THR A 3 15.56 -23.74 49.07
CA THR A 3 16.08 -22.67 48.19
C THR A 3 16.15 -23.09 46.71
N LEU A 4 16.39 -24.38 46.46
CA LEU A 4 16.36 -24.98 45.13
C LEU A 4 14.95 -24.93 44.51
N GLY A 5 13.90 -25.17 45.30
CA GLY A 5 12.51 -25.10 44.83
C GLY A 5 12.07 -23.68 44.46
N ARG A 6 12.63 -22.65 45.11
CA ARG A 6 12.39 -21.24 44.75
C ARG A 6 12.99 -20.87 43.39
N GLY A 7 14.18 -21.37 43.07
CA GLY A 7 14.82 -21.13 41.76
C GLY A 7 14.00 -21.71 40.61
N VAL A 8 13.51 -22.94 40.77
CA VAL A 8 12.64 -23.60 39.77
C VAL A 8 11.34 -22.82 39.55
N LEU A 9 10.70 -22.32 40.61
CA LEU A 9 9.48 -21.53 40.51
C LEU A 9 9.70 -20.20 39.77
N ILE A 10 10.81 -19.52 40.02
CA ILE A 10 11.13 -18.26 39.33
C ILE A 10 11.33 -18.52 37.83
N ILE A 11 12.12 -19.54 37.46
CA ILE A 11 12.33 -19.91 36.06
C ILE A 11 10.99 -20.27 35.39
N TRP A 12 10.15 -21.05 36.07
CA TRP A 12 8.83 -21.43 35.57
C TRP A 12 7.91 -20.21 35.34
N LEU A 13 7.89 -19.25 36.28
CA LEU A 13 7.14 -18.00 36.12
C LEU A 13 7.62 -17.17 34.91
N PHE A 14 8.93 -17.09 34.69
CA PHE A 14 9.47 -16.42 33.51
C PHE A 14 9.05 -17.07 32.19
N VAL A 15 9.03 -18.41 32.12
CA VAL A 15 8.57 -19.14 30.94
C VAL A 15 7.10 -18.85 30.64
N VAL A 16 6.24 -18.90 31.66
CA VAL A 16 4.80 -18.59 31.52
C VAL A 16 4.60 -17.14 31.04
N LEU A 17 5.35 -16.18 31.61
CA LEU A 17 5.30 -14.78 31.20
C LEU A 17 5.72 -14.58 29.73
N ILE A 18 6.77 -15.26 29.27
CA ILE A 18 7.24 -15.17 27.88
C ILE A 18 6.20 -15.73 26.91
N ILE A 19 5.57 -16.85 27.23
CA ILE A 19 4.51 -17.44 26.40
C ILE A 19 3.32 -16.50 26.31
N GLN A 20 2.87 -15.95 27.45
CA GLN A 20 1.74 -15.03 27.48
C GLN A 20 2.05 -13.73 26.73
N SER A 21 3.25 -13.17 26.91
CA SER A 21 3.71 -11.99 26.16
C SER A 21 3.78 -12.27 24.66
N SER A 22 4.30 -13.43 24.24
CA SER A 22 4.39 -13.80 22.82
C SER A 22 3.02 -14.05 22.19
N TYR A 23 2.10 -14.67 22.94
CA TYR A 23 0.72 -14.87 22.50
C TYR A 23 -0.03 -13.55 22.38
N THR A 24 0.08 -12.67 23.38
CA THR A 24 -0.51 -11.32 23.31
C THR A 24 0.13 -10.51 22.18
N ALA A 25 1.44 -10.55 22.00
CA ALA A 25 2.13 -9.84 20.91
C ALA A 25 1.72 -10.35 19.52
N SER A 26 1.62 -11.67 19.35
CA SER A 26 1.18 -12.27 18.08
C SER A 26 -0.28 -11.96 17.79
N LEU A 27 -1.14 -11.97 18.82
CA LEU A 27 -2.55 -11.59 18.69
C LEU A 27 -2.71 -10.10 18.36
N THR A 28 -1.96 -9.21 19.00
CA THR A 28 -1.93 -7.77 18.70
C THR A 28 -1.39 -7.52 17.29
N SER A 29 -0.40 -8.28 16.82
CA SER A 29 0.08 -8.21 15.44
C SER A 29 -1.01 -8.60 14.42
N ILE A 30 -1.85 -9.58 14.73
CA ILE A 30 -2.95 -9.99 13.86
C ILE A 30 -4.08 -8.92 13.86
N LEU A 31 -4.40 -8.37 15.03
CA LEU A 31 -5.41 -7.32 15.17
C LEU A 31 -4.99 -5.98 14.55
N THR A 32 -3.69 -5.66 14.54
CA THR A 32 -3.17 -4.45 13.89
C THR A 32 -3.10 -4.57 12.37
N VAL A 33 -2.91 -5.77 11.82
CA VAL A 33 -2.96 -6.01 10.36
C VAL A 33 -4.39 -5.88 9.82
N GLN A 34 -5.42 -6.21 10.61
CA GLN A 34 -6.82 -6.15 10.18
C GLN A 34 -7.49 -4.77 10.31
N GLN A 35 -6.91 -3.84 11.08
CA GLN A 35 -7.51 -2.51 11.28
C GLN A 35 -7.29 -1.52 10.13
N LEU A 36 -6.46 -1.88 9.15
CA LEU A 36 -6.46 -1.22 7.85
C LEU A 36 -7.58 -1.82 7.00
N ASP A 37 -8.83 -1.66 7.46
CA ASP A 37 -10.02 -1.94 6.66
C ASP A 37 -10.12 -0.82 5.60
N THR A 38 -9.21 -0.88 4.64
CA THR A 38 -9.20 0.03 3.51
C THR A 38 -10.46 -0.24 2.71
N SER A 39 -11.20 0.82 2.35
CA SER A 39 -12.45 0.72 1.58
C SER A 39 -12.27 0.00 0.23
N ILE A 40 -11.03 -0.19 -0.21
CA ILE A 40 -10.62 -1.01 -1.36
C ILE A 40 -9.68 -2.07 -0.80
N LYS A 41 -9.93 -3.36 -1.07
CA LYS A 41 -9.03 -4.46 -0.67
C LYS A 41 -8.05 -4.84 -1.78
N GLY A 42 -8.31 -4.41 -3.00
CA GLY A 42 -7.39 -4.58 -4.12
C GLY A 42 -7.96 -4.11 -5.45
N ILE A 43 -7.36 -4.61 -6.52
CA ILE A 43 -7.69 -4.20 -7.90
C ILE A 43 -9.11 -4.59 -8.32
N ASP A 44 -9.62 -5.72 -7.83
CA ASP A 44 -10.97 -6.19 -8.16
C ASP A 44 -12.04 -5.22 -7.64
N ASP A 45 -11.86 -4.69 -6.43
CA ASP A 45 -12.73 -3.67 -5.87
C ASP A 45 -12.65 -2.35 -6.65
N LEU A 46 -11.46 -1.99 -7.15
CA LEU A 46 -11.27 -0.81 -7.97
C LEU A 46 -12.02 -0.92 -9.32
N LYS A 47 -12.00 -2.10 -9.92
CA LYS A 47 -12.70 -2.43 -11.19
C LYS A 47 -14.21 -2.46 -11.01
N ASN A 48 -14.68 -3.06 -9.91
CA ASN A 48 -16.12 -3.24 -9.65
C ASN A 48 -16.78 -2.00 -9.05
N SER A 49 -16.03 -1.11 -8.42
CA SER A 49 -16.53 0.19 -7.94
C SER A 49 -16.72 1.15 -9.10
N ASP A 50 -17.58 2.17 -8.95
CA ASP A 50 -17.74 3.30 -9.86
C ASP A 50 -17.06 4.59 -9.34
N ALA A 51 -16.33 4.50 -8.24
CA ALA A 51 -15.76 5.70 -7.61
C ALA A 51 -14.61 6.33 -8.42
N PRO A 52 -14.35 7.64 -8.24
CA PRO A 52 -13.24 8.33 -8.89
C PRO A 52 -11.87 7.83 -8.43
N VAL A 53 -10.91 7.74 -9.36
CA VAL A 53 -9.55 7.23 -9.13
C VAL A 53 -8.53 8.27 -9.59
N GLY A 54 -7.58 8.61 -8.71
CA GLY A 54 -6.49 9.52 -9.01
C GLY A 54 -5.31 8.82 -9.67
N PHE A 55 -4.57 9.54 -10.51
CA PHE A 55 -3.31 9.06 -11.11
C PHE A 55 -2.36 10.23 -11.41
N GLN A 56 -1.06 9.94 -11.55
CA GLN A 56 -0.07 10.95 -11.88
C GLN A 56 -0.27 11.48 -13.30
N VAL A 57 -0.33 12.80 -13.47
CA VAL A 57 -0.37 13.42 -14.81
C VAL A 57 0.84 13.01 -15.66
N GLY A 58 0.61 12.63 -16.92
CA GLY A 58 1.66 12.19 -17.83
C GLY A 58 2.22 10.80 -17.55
N SER A 59 1.63 10.04 -16.61
CA SER A 59 2.06 8.66 -16.34
C SER A 59 1.38 7.64 -17.26
N PHE A 60 2.06 6.50 -17.37
CA PHE A 60 1.53 5.30 -18.01
C PHE A 60 0.30 4.72 -17.29
N ALA A 61 0.08 5.08 -16.02
CA ALA A 61 -1.01 4.55 -15.19
C ALA A 61 -2.39 4.79 -15.84
N GLN A 62 -2.59 5.93 -16.52
CA GLN A 62 -3.86 6.21 -17.20
C GLN A 62 -4.18 5.16 -18.26
N ASP A 63 -3.27 4.94 -19.20
CA ASP A 63 -3.49 4.02 -20.31
C ASP A 63 -3.55 2.57 -19.82
N TYR A 64 -2.79 2.21 -18.78
CA TYR A 64 -2.91 0.91 -18.15
C TYR A 64 -4.30 0.67 -17.55
N MET A 65 -4.81 1.62 -16.76
CA MET A 65 -6.14 1.49 -16.15
C MET A 65 -7.25 1.41 -17.18
N VAL A 66 -7.15 2.15 -18.28
CA VAL A 66 -8.17 2.16 -19.33
C VAL A 66 -8.10 0.90 -20.18
N ASN A 67 -6.91 0.54 -20.67
CA ASN A 67 -6.77 -0.51 -21.68
C ASN A 67 -6.67 -1.92 -21.08
N GLU A 68 -6.03 -2.07 -19.92
CA GLU A 68 -5.77 -3.37 -19.31
C GLU A 68 -6.80 -3.69 -18.20
N LEU A 69 -7.20 -2.68 -17.43
CA LEU A 69 -8.15 -2.86 -16.31
C LEU A 69 -9.59 -2.52 -16.68
N ASN A 70 -9.83 -1.95 -17.86
CA ASN A 70 -11.15 -1.54 -18.36
C ASN A 70 -11.87 -0.53 -17.44
N ILE A 71 -11.10 0.36 -16.79
CA ILE A 71 -11.64 1.45 -15.97
C ILE A 71 -12.01 2.63 -16.88
N SER A 72 -13.23 3.16 -16.72
CA SER A 72 -13.70 4.30 -17.52
C SER A 72 -12.84 5.55 -17.31
N ARG A 73 -12.42 6.20 -18.41
CA ARG A 73 -11.69 7.49 -18.39
C ARG A 73 -12.44 8.58 -17.62
N SER A 74 -13.78 8.56 -17.60
CA SER A 74 -14.59 9.58 -16.90
C SER A 74 -14.36 9.62 -15.39
N ARG A 75 -13.93 8.50 -14.81
CA ARG A 75 -13.66 8.34 -13.38
C ARG A 75 -12.24 8.70 -13.00
N LEU A 76 -11.34 8.77 -13.98
CA LEU A 76 -9.95 9.08 -13.74
C LEU A 76 -9.77 10.58 -13.48
N ARG A 77 -8.91 10.91 -12.52
CA ARG A 77 -8.54 12.27 -12.15
C ARG A 77 -7.03 12.40 -12.20
N ALA A 78 -6.54 13.24 -13.12
CA ALA A 78 -5.13 13.55 -13.18
C ALA A 78 -4.77 14.44 -11.98
N LEU A 79 -3.73 14.04 -11.26
CA LEU A 79 -3.19 14.75 -10.10
C LEU A 79 -1.68 14.95 -10.35
N GLY A 80 -1.18 16.16 -10.13
CA GLY A 80 0.19 16.54 -10.50
C GLY A 80 1.17 16.63 -9.34
N SER A 81 0.69 16.64 -8.10
CA SER A 81 1.56 16.80 -6.93
C SER A 81 1.17 15.89 -5.74
N PRO A 82 2.14 15.53 -4.88
CA PRO A 82 1.85 14.81 -3.63
C PRO A 82 0.85 15.53 -2.71
N LYS A 83 0.80 16.87 -2.75
CA LYS A 83 -0.17 17.64 -1.97
C LYS A 83 -1.58 17.47 -2.52
N GLU A 84 -1.74 17.45 -3.85
CA GLU A 84 -3.02 17.16 -4.48
C GLU A 84 -3.47 15.73 -4.20
N TYR A 85 -2.55 14.77 -4.12
CA TYR A 85 -2.86 13.39 -3.75
C TYR A 85 -3.50 13.33 -2.37
N ALA A 86 -2.82 13.90 -1.37
CA ALA A 86 -3.32 13.92 0.00
C ALA A 86 -4.67 14.62 0.10
N LYS A 87 -4.83 15.79 -0.54
CA LYS A 87 -6.09 16.55 -0.53
C LYS A 87 -7.23 15.79 -1.21
N ALA A 88 -6.97 15.13 -2.34
CA ALA A 88 -7.98 14.38 -3.07
C ALA A 88 -8.44 13.14 -2.28
N LEU A 89 -7.52 12.45 -1.61
CA LEU A 89 -7.84 11.33 -0.73
C LEU A 89 -8.60 11.78 0.52
N GLU A 90 -8.22 12.91 1.12
CA GLU A 90 -8.89 13.47 2.31
C GLU A 90 -10.33 13.93 2.02
N LEU A 91 -10.58 14.51 0.84
CA LEU A 91 -11.93 14.85 0.40
C LEU A 91 -12.79 13.59 0.22
N GLY A 92 -12.18 12.52 -0.31
CA GLY A 92 -12.87 11.27 -0.62
C GLY A 92 -13.89 11.41 -1.76
N PRO A 93 -14.45 10.29 -2.24
CA PRO A 93 -15.32 10.28 -3.42
C PRO A 93 -16.62 11.08 -3.25
N LYS A 94 -17.14 11.18 -2.02
CA LYS A 94 -18.40 11.88 -1.71
C LYS A 94 -18.28 13.41 -1.78
N LYS A 95 -17.09 13.97 -1.58
CA LYS A 95 -16.86 15.44 -1.57
C LYS A 95 -16.09 15.91 -2.82
N GLY A 96 -16.13 15.14 -3.90
CA GLY A 96 -15.44 15.46 -5.16
C GLY A 96 -13.95 15.14 -5.18
N GLY A 97 -13.46 14.38 -4.19
CA GLY A 97 -12.12 13.80 -4.19
C GLY A 97 -12.05 12.45 -4.91
N VAL A 98 -11.04 11.66 -4.56
CA VAL A 98 -10.81 10.32 -5.12
C VAL A 98 -10.92 9.25 -4.03
N MET A 99 -11.30 8.04 -4.43
CA MET A 99 -11.35 6.89 -3.53
C MET A 99 -9.98 6.24 -3.37
N ALA A 100 -9.17 6.25 -4.41
CA ALA A 100 -7.80 5.72 -4.41
C ALA A 100 -6.94 6.44 -5.44
N ILE A 101 -5.62 6.27 -5.30
CA ILE A 101 -4.62 6.77 -6.23
C ILE A 101 -3.81 5.59 -6.74
N VAL A 102 -3.58 5.54 -8.04
CA VAL A 102 -2.71 4.57 -8.70
C VAL A 102 -1.47 5.29 -9.22
N ASP A 103 -0.31 4.84 -8.77
CA ASP A 103 0.98 5.37 -9.16
C ASP A 103 2.06 4.28 -9.05
N GLU A 104 3.26 4.55 -9.54
CA GLU A 104 4.36 3.60 -9.46
C GLU A 104 4.88 3.50 -8.02
N ARG A 105 5.21 2.27 -7.61
CA ARG A 105 5.62 1.94 -6.24
C ARG A 105 6.67 2.87 -5.61
N PRO A 106 7.78 3.28 -6.28
CA PRO A 106 8.73 4.21 -5.66
C PRO A 106 8.13 5.58 -5.34
N TYR A 107 7.19 6.08 -6.15
CA TYR A 107 6.49 7.34 -5.87
C TYR A 107 5.49 7.18 -4.72
N VAL A 108 4.81 6.02 -4.65
CA VAL A 108 3.92 5.68 -3.53
C VAL A 108 4.70 5.58 -2.22
N GLU A 109 5.84 4.90 -2.19
CA GLU A 109 6.69 4.79 -1.00
C GLU A 109 7.16 6.16 -0.50
N LEU A 110 7.59 7.05 -1.41
CA LEU A 110 7.97 8.43 -1.09
C LEU A 110 6.79 9.27 -0.56
N PHE A 111 5.59 9.04 -1.11
CA PHE A 111 4.39 9.71 -0.64
C PHE A 111 4.03 9.27 0.79
N LEU A 112 4.05 7.97 1.05
CA LEU A 112 3.72 7.40 2.36
C LEU A 112 4.72 7.79 3.45
N SER A 113 6.00 7.99 3.10
CA SER A 113 7.00 8.51 4.05
C SER A 113 6.66 9.91 4.55
N THR A 114 5.87 10.67 3.79
CA THR A 114 5.42 12.02 4.14
C THR A 114 4.04 12.02 4.80
N TYR A 115 3.17 11.07 4.45
CA TYR A 115 1.76 11.04 4.85
C TYR A 115 1.37 9.73 5.58
N CYS A 116 1.57 9.69 6.89
CA CYS A 116 1.35 8.48 7.72
C CYS A 116 -0.12 8.05 7.90
N LYS A 117 -1.10 8.87 7.47
CA LYS A 117 -2.54 8.56 7.60
C LYS A 117 -3.08 7.76 6.40
N ILE A 118 -2.25 7.56 5.39
CA ILE A 118 -2.61 6.90 4.14
C ILE A 118 -1.82 5.60 4.07
N ALA A 119 -2.42 4.56 3.49
CA ALA A 119 -1.81 3.25 3.36
C ALA A 119 -2.05 2.70 1.96
N VAL A 120 -1.20 1.76 1.54
CA VAL A 120 -1.41 0.98 0.32
C VAL A 120 -2.52 -0.03 0.56
N ALA A 121 -3.37 -0.22 -0.45
CA ALA A 121 -4.44 -1.20 -0.45
C ALA A 121 -4.20 -2.23 -1.56
N GLY A 122 -4.24 -3.52 -1.20
CA GLY A 122 -4.02 -4.63 -2.14
C GLY A 122 -2.55 -4.87 -2.48
N SER A 123 -2.35 -5.80 -3.43
CA SER A 123 -1.03 -6.16 -3.96
C SER A 123 -0.66 -5.34 -5.20
N ASP A 124 0.64 -5.23 -5.47
CA ASP A 124 1.16 -4.72 -6.74
C ASP A 124 0.53 -5.49 -7.93
N PHE A 125 0.08 -4.76 -8.95
CA PHE A 125 -0.64 -5.34 -10.08
C PHE A 125 -0.05 -5.00 -11.46
N THR A 126 0.83 -4.01 -11.53
CA THR A 126 1.54 -3.67 -12.77
C THR A 126 2.71 -4.63 -12.97
N SER A 127 2.70 -5.37 -14.09
CA SER A 127 3.77 -6.30 -14.48
C SER A 127 4.87 -5.65 -15.34
N ARG A 128 4.85 -4.33 -15.51
CA ARG A 128 5.81 -3.59 -16.35
C ARG A 128 6.92 -2.99 -15.50
N GLY A 129 8.12 -2.94 -16.07
CA GLY A 129 9.33 -2.40 -15.44
C GLY A 129 9.89 -1.18 -16.17
N TRP A 130 10.83 -0.51 -15.54
CA TRP A 130 11.52 0.64 -16.13
C TRP A 130 12.68 0.18 -17.01
N GLY A 131 12.91 0.88 -18.12
CA GLY A 131 14.00 0.61 -19.04
C GLY A 131 14.59 1.91 -19.59
N PHE A 132 15.90 1.91 -19.81
CA PHE A 132 16.59 3.02 -20.46
C PHE A 132 16.58 2.82 -21.98
N VAL A 133 16.18 3.83 -22.72
CA VAL A 133 16.25 3.82 -24.20
C VAL A 133 17.34 4.79 -24.63
N SER A 134 18.27 4.30 -25.45
CA SER A 134 19.28 5.12 -26.11
C SER A 134 19.02 5.11 -27.61
N THR A 135 19.04 6.29 -28.22
CA THR A 135 19.04 6.45 -29.70
C THR A 135 20.41 6.15 -30.30
N PHE A 136 21.44 5.96 -29.46
CA PHE A 136 22.77 5.57 -29.91
C PHE A 136 22.77 4.09 -30.29
N LYS A 137 22.77 3.82 -31.59
CA LYS A 137 23.02 2.48 -32.12
C LYS A 137 24.50 2.16 -31.86
N LEU A 138 24.80 1.13 -31.07
CA LEU A 138 26.17 0.61 -30.96
C LEU A 138 26.52 -0.08 -32.29
N SER A 139 26.91 0.72 -33.28
CA SER A 139 27.36 0.26 -34.58
C SER A 139 28.87 0.01 -34.59
N TYR A 140 29.45 -0.64 -33.59
CA TYR A 140 30.86 -1.05 -33.64
C TYR A 140 31.12 -2.28 -32.76
N LEU A 141 30.97 -3.47 -33.34
CA LEU A 141 32.02 -4.49 -33.48
C LEU A 141 31.44 -5.72 -34.24
N THR A 142 31.85 -5.79 -35.51
CA THR A 142 31.88 -6.92 -36.47
C THR A 142 30.56 -7.54 -36.93
#